data_AF-A0A0D7P3I4-F1
#
_entry.id   AF-A0A0D7P3I4-F1
#
_cell.length_a   1.000
_cell.length_b   1.000
_cell.length_c   1.000
_cell.angle_alpha   90.00
_cell.angle_beta   90.00
_cell.angle_gamma   90.00
#
_symmetry.space_group_name_H-M   'P 1'
#
loop_
_entity.id
_entity.type
_entity.pdbx_description
1 polymer ?
#
loop_
_entity_poly.entity_id
_entity_poly.type
_entity_poly.pdbx_seq_one_letter_code
_entity_poly.pdbx_strand_id
1 'polypeptide(L)'
;MTDFPITAESRALIAGVSRRPPMDFVRGAMFIGILLLVWVSLHPFEDLSGFYVADVTTGKEAFLYGLFGVLMAVMLALTMRDDMPALKSLVTPAFMLFAAWVCVTVVLSFDPATSLRRLALSVFVIVVTATMLLLPKSQGELMRWFSVAALVLLVTCYFGVLLVPHLAMHQATDPQEPALAGNWRGVFGHKNVAAAMMAMLLFLGIYLIRAGSWLSGIAVAVLASVFLFFTAGKSSMALCAAVLLLSSLTLVVRSFWARAFLLLTPLVLLNLFSVGTVMSDTLAAIADLLPLDTSFTGRADIWTFALDSLHQRLLTGYGFESFWGTDAIQNLQEGKEWAGYASHSHNGYLDTALGTGLPGLALLIAAIVVKPLRDFQAADQGGNNGPLTMLYLRIWLFGLYLSSMESFFLDRADTTWVTFLIAVFGLHYLARFRMRI
;
A
#
# COMPACT_ATOMS: atom_id res chain seq x y z
N MET A 1 41.68 -4.36 25.87
CA MET A 1 40.41 -3.63 25.65
C MET A 1 40.64 -2.75 24.44
N THR A 2 40.07 -3.15 23.30
CA THR A 2 40.24 -2.50 22.01
C THR A 2 39.22 -1.37 21.87
N ASP A 3 39.70 -0.12 21.89
CA ASP A 3 38.90 1.06 21.55
C ASP A 3 38.50 0.97 20.08
N PHE A 4 37.22 0.70 19.80
CA PHE A 4 36.65 0.86 18.48
C PHE A 4 36.60 2.36 18.15
N PRO A 5 37.23 2.83 17.06
CA PRO A 5 37.18 4.24 16.69
C PRO A 5 35.77 4.59 16.22
N ILE A 6 35.03 5.29 17.07
CA ILE A 6 33.74 5.92 16.75
C ILE A 6 33.98 6.84 15.53
N THR A 7 33.42 6.43 14.38
CA THR A 7 33.54 7.12 13.08
C THR A 7 33.09 8.58 13.18
N ALA A 8 33.62 9.46 12.33
CA ALA A 8 33.23 10.87 12.31
C ALA A 8 31.71 11.06 12.09
N GLU A 9 31.06 10.15 11.36
CA GLU A 9 29.60 10.12 11.20
C GLU A 9 28.85 9.86 12.50
N SER A 10 29.32 8.91 13.33
CA SER A 10 28.65 8.59 14.61
C SER A 10 28.83 9.71 15.64
N ARG A 11 30.00 10.36 15.67
CA ARG A 11 30.20 11.59 16.47
C ARG A 11 29.33 12.76 16.00
N ALA A 12 29.18 12.95 14.69
CA ALA A 12 28.27 13.96 14.12
C ALA A 12 26.79 13.63 14.40
N LEU A 13 26.42 12.35 14.41
CA LEU A 13 25.08 11.88 14.77
C LEU A 13 24.76 12.21 16.23
N ILE A 14 25.67 11.89 17.15
CA ILE A 14 25.51 12.13 18.60
C ILE A 14 25.51 13.64 18.92
N ALA A 15 26.44 14.41 18.33
CA ALA A 15 26.50 15.86 18.52
C ALA A 15 25.25 16.57 17.94
N GLY A 16 24.73 16.08 16.81
CA GLY A 16 23.53 16.60 16.16
C GLY A 16 22.22 16.28 16.87
N VAL A 17 22.19 15.32 17.80
CA VAL A 17 21.02 15.02 18.66
C VAL A 17 20.93 16.01 19.82
N SER A 18 22.07 16.45 20.38
CA SER A 18 22.10 17.35 21.55
C SER A 18 21.67 18.81 21.29
N ARG A 19 21.61 19.24 20.02
CA ARG A 19 21.37 20.64 19.62
C ARG A 19 20.01 20.88 18.93
N ARG A 20 19.14 19.89 18.84
CA ARG A 20 17.84 20.04 18.16
C ARG A 20 16.79 20.60 19.10
N PRO A 21 15.91 21.51 18.63
CA PRO A 21 14.76 21.89 19.41
C PRO A 21 13.92 20.63 19.70
N PRO A 22 13.34 20.52 20.91
CA PRO A 22 12.61 19.31 21.35
C PRO A 22 11.49 18.91 20.39
N MET A 23 10.93 19.88 19.66
CA MET A 23 9.90 19.66 18.64
C MET A 23 10.37 18.79 17.45
N ASP A 24 11.64 18.91 17.03
CA ASP A 24 12.16 18.12 15.90
C ASP A 24 12.35 16.65 16.28
N PHE A 25 12.68 16.39 17.56
CA PHE A 25 12.72 15.03 18.09
C PHE A 25 11.31 14.41 18.12
N VAL A 26 10.31 15.16 18.60
CA VAL A 26 8.91 14.71 18.62
C VAL A 26 8.42 14.40 17.20
N ARG A 27 8.67 15.28 16.23
CA ARG A 27 8.31 15.06 14.81
C ARG A 27 8.95 13.79 14.25
N GLY A 28 10.25 13.59 14.49
CA GLY A 28 10.95 12.41 14.02
C GLY A 28 10.49 11.11 14.69
N ALA A 29 10.28 11.14 16.00
CA ALA A 29 9.75 10.00 16.75
C ALA A 29 8.33 9.65 16.28
N MET A 30 7.48 10.65 16.03
CA MET A 30 6.14 10.42 15.50
C MET A 30 6.16 9.83 14.09
N PHE A 31 6.97 10.39 13.19
CA PHE A 31 7.11 9.87 11.83
C PHE A 31 7.55 8.40 11.83
N ILE A 32 8.63 8.09 12.56
CA ILE A 32 9.19 6.73 12.62
C ILE A 32 8.20 5.79 13.32
N GLY A 33 7.60 6.23 14.43
CA GLY A 33 6.66 5.43 15.21
C GLY A 33 5.40 5.08 14.42
N ILE A 34 4.81 6.03 13.70
CA ILE A 34 3.63 5.80 12.84
C ILE A 34 3.99 4.85 11.70
N LEU A 35 5.13 5.09 11.04
CA LEU A 35 5.53 4.27 9.91
C LEU A 35 5.80 2.82 10.35
N LEU A 36 6.45 2.62 11.49
CA LEU A 36 6.65 1.29 12.07
C LEU A 36 5.35 0.65 12.57
N LEU A 37 4.44 1.42 13.17
CA LEU A 37 3.12 0.92 13.58
C LEU A 37 2.36 0.34 12.39
N VAL A 38 2.40 1.04 11.25
CA VAL A 38 1.75 0.60 10.01
C VAL A 38 2.51 -0.56 9.35
N TRP A 39 3.83 -0.52 9.34
CA TRP A 39 4.67 -1.51 8.67
C TRP A 39 4.81 -2.84 9.41
N VAL A 40 4.77 -2.83 10.74
CA VAL A 40 4.87 -4.03 11.58
C VAL A 40 3.48 -4.56 11.95
N SER A 41 2.44 -3.72 11.86
CA SER A 41 1.11 -3.95 12.42
C SER A 41 1.12 -4.06 13.96
N LEU A 42 -0.07 -4.05 14.58
CA LEU A 42 -0.24 -4.36 16.00
C LEU A 42 -0.16 -5.87 16.29
N HIS A 43 -0.18 -6.70 15.25
CA HIS A 43 -0.14 -8.16 15.33
C HIS A 43 1.00 -8.72 14.48
N PRO A 44 2.27 -8.39 14.77
CA PRO A 44 3.39 -8.99 14.06
C PRO A 44 3.47 -10.48 14.37
N PHE A 45 3.97 -11.26 13.42
CA PHE A 45 4.20 -12.71 13.57
C PHE A 45 2.91 -13.49 13.88
N GLU A 46 1.83 -13.17 13.17
CA GLU A 46 0.53 -13.86 13.30
C GLU A 46 0.69 -15.38 13.13
N ASP A 47 0.07 -16.16 14.01
CA ASP A 47 0.12 -17.63 13.97
C ASP A 47 -0.97 -18.17 13.05
N LEU A 48 -0.57 -18.85 11.98
CA LEU A 48 -1.44 -19.39 10.94
C LEU A 48 -1.90 -20.84 11.22
N SER A 49 -1.53 -21.41 12.36
CA SER A 49 -1.90 -22.79 12.71
C SER A 49 -3.41 -22.99 12.97
N GLY A 50 -4.15 -21.91 13.22
CA GLY A 50 -5.60 -21.94 13.43
C GLY A 50 -6.42 -21.59 12.18
N PHE A 51 -7.64 -22.16 12.07
CA PHE A 51 -8.66 -21.69 11.14
C PHE A 51 -9.29 -20.40 11.68
N TYR A 52 -8.63 -19.26 11.49
CA TYR A 52 -9.24 -17.97 11.78
C TYR A 52 -10.09 -17.57 10.57
N VAL A 53 -11.41 -17.66 10.72
CA VAL A 53 -12.33 -16.97 9.81
C VAL A 53 -12.07 -15.48 9.99
N ALA A 54 -11.72 -14.81 8.89
CA ALA A 54 -11.53 -13.37 8.89
C ALA A 54 -12.78 -12.70 9.48
N ASP A 55 -12.56 -12.00 10.59
CA ASP A 55 -13.47 -11.06 11.26
C ASP A 55 -14.50 -11.62 12.26
N VAL A 56 -14.02 -11.88 13.49
CA VAL A 56 -14.75 -11.52 14.72
C VAL A 56 -13.74 -10.97 15.73
N THR A 57 -13.17 -9.78 15.46
CA THR A 57 -12.29 -9.07 16.41
C THR A 57 -13.05 -8.03 17.25
N THR A 58 -14.25 -8.40 17.72
CA THR A 58 -15.20 -7.53 18.44
C THR A 58 -14.69 -6.92 19.75
N GLY A 59 -13.48 -7.25 20.22
CA GLY A 59 -12.87 -6.69 21.43
C GLY A 59 -11.67 -5.74 21.24
N LYS A 60 -10.95 -5.81 20.11
CA LYS A 60 -9.70 -5.04 19.89
C LYS A 60 -9.88 -3.79 19.03
N GLU A 61 -11.00 -3.69 18.33
CA GLU A 61 -11.32 -2.55 17.46
C GLU A 61 -11.29 -1.22 18.21
N ALA A 62 -11.90 -1.14 19.41
CA ALA A 62 -11.96 0.12 20.16
C ALA A 62 -10.58 0.71 20.48
N PHE A 63 -9.58 -0.14 20.76
CA PHE A 63 -8.20 0.29 20.96
C PHE A 63 -7.60 0.87 19.67
N LEU A 64 -7.82 0.21 18.52
CA LEU A 64 -7.37 0.69 17.22
C LEU A 64 -7.98 2.05 16.87
N TYR A 65 -9.30 2.23 17.05
CA TYR A 65 -9.97 3.51 16.84
C TYR A 65 -9.42 4.60 17.78
N GLY A 66 -9.22 4.27 19.06
CA GLY A 66 -8.65 5.20 20.04
C GLY A 66 -7.22 5.61 19.67
N LEU A 67 -6.37 4.65 19.31
CA LEU A 67 -4.98 4.88 18.93
C LEU A 67 -4.89 5.76 17.67
N PHE A 68 -5.54 5.37 16.58
CA PHE A 68 -5.50 6.14 15.33
C PHE A 68 -6.23 7.49 15.44
N GLY A 69 -7.27 7.59 16.27
CA GLY A 69 -7.94 8.86 16.58
C GLY A 69 -7.02 9.84 17.33
N VAL A 70 -6.29 9.36 18.33
CA VAL A 70 -5.28 10.17 19.06
C VAL A 70 -4.13 10.56 18.13
N LEU A 71 -3.61 9.61 17.33
CA LEU A 71 -2.57 9.90 16.34
C LEU A 71 -3.05 10.97 15.35
N MET A 72 -4.26 10.86 14.82
CA MET A 72 -4.84 11.86 13.93
C MET A 72 -4.87 13.25 14.59
N ALA A 73 -5.36 13.34 15.83
CA ALA A 73 -5.44 14.61 16.56
C ALA A 73 -4.05 15.24 16.79
N VAL A 74 -3.06 14.44 17.21
CA VAL A 74 -1.68 14.89 17.41
C VAL A 74 -1.06 15.34 16.09
N MET A 75 -1.23 14.56 15.02
CA MET A 75 -0.67 14.87 13.72
C MET A 75 -1.26 16.14 13.12
N LEU A 76 -2.56 16.36 13.27
CA LEU A 76 -3.21 17.61 12.91
C LEU A 76 -2.69 18.78 13.77
N ALA A 77 -2.57 18.62 15.09
CA ALA A 77 -2.01 19.68 15.94
C ALA A 77 -0.58 20.08 15.54
N LEU A 78 0.25 19.12 15.13
CA LEU A 78 1.63 19.34 14.68
C LEU A 78 1.75 20.02 13.30
N THR A 79 0.73 19.90 12.44
CA THR A 79 0.80 20.32 11.02
C THR A 79 -0.14 21.47 10.68
N MET A 80 -1.28 21.62 11.36
CA MET A 80 -2.31 22.61 11.00
C MET A 80 -1.82 24.06 11.07
N ARG A 81 -0.86 24.38 11.94
CA ARG A 81 -0.36 25.76 12.07
C ARG A 81 0.59 26.14 10.93
N ASP A 82 1.53 25.25 10.60
CA ASP A 82 2.64 25.55 9.70
C ASP A 82 2.35 25.12 8.25
N ASP A 83 1.54 24.08 8.07
CA ASP A 83 1.38 23.37 6.79
C ASP A 83 -0.09 23.42 6.26
N MET A 84 -0.91 24.34 6.77
CA MET A 84 -2.29 24.56 6.32
C MET A 84 -2.45 24.73 4.79
N PRO A 85 -1.55 25.43 4.06
CA PRO A 85 -1.64 25.50 2.60
C PRO A 85 -1.55 24.12 1.93
N ALA A 86 -0.73 23.21 2.48
CA ALA A 86 -0.59 21.85 1.97
C ALA A 86 -1.85 21.01 2.26
N LEU A 87 -2.43 21.15 3.45
CA LEU A 87 -3.70 20.47 3.78
C LEU A 87 -4.85 20.95 2.89
N LYS A 88 -4.94 22.27 2.65
CA LYS A 88 -5.95 22.84 1.75
C LYS A 88 -5.77 22.39 0.31
N SER A 89 -4.54 22.08 -0.14
CA SER A 89 -4.32 21.62 -1.51
C SER A 89 -4.90 20.23 -1.79
N LEU A 90 -5.17 19.43 -0.74
CA LEU A 90 -5.83 18.13 -0.86
C LEU A 90 -7.33 18.26 -1.20
N VAL A 91 -7.94 19.44 -1.04
CA VAL A 91 -9.37 19.67 -1.35
C VAL A 91 -9.54 19.82 -2.87
N THR A 92 -9.25 18.75 -3.61
CA THR A 92 -9.41 18.69 -5.06
C THR A 92 -10.73 18.02 -5.42
N PRO A 93 -11.36 18.35 -6.57
CA PRO A 93 -12.62 17.73 -6.97
C PRO A 93 -12.59 16.20 -6.98
N ALA A 94 -11.48 15.59 -7.43
CA ALA A 94 -11.36 14.13 -7.45
C ALA A 94 -11.43 13.50 -6.05
N PHE A 95 -10.66 14.02 -5.09
CA PHE A 95 -10.69 13.52 -3.71
C PHE A 95 -12.01 13.81 -3.00
N MET A 96 -12.57 15.01 -3.20
CA MET A 96 -13.83 15.40 -2.55
C MET A 96 -15.03 14.61 -3.09
N LEU A 97 -15.11 14.42 -4.42
CA LEU A 97 -16.19 13.63 -5.02
C LEU A 97 -16.08 12.17 -4.62
N PHE A 98 -14.86 11.60 -4.61
CA PHE A 98 -14.67 10.23 -4.16
C PHE A 98 -15.04 10.05 -2.68
N ALA A 99 -14.59 10.95 -1.80
CA ALA A 99 -14.94 10.91 -0.38
C ALA A 99 -16.46 11.07 -0.16
N ALA A 100 -17.09 12.01 -0.87
CA ALA A 100 -18.55 12.19 -0.79
C ALA A 100 -19.31 10.95 -1.27
N TRP A 101 -18.85 10.31 -2.35
CA TRP A 101 -19.46 9.08 -2.85
C TRP A 101 -19.32 7.93 -1.87
N VAL A 102 -18.15 7.76 -1.24
CA VAL A 102 -17.96 6.76 -0.19
C VAL A 102 -18.91 7.00 1.00
N CYS A 103 -19.14 8.25 1.40
CA CYS A 103 -20.15 8.55 2.43
C CYS A 103 -21.56 8.13 1.99
N VAL A 104 -21.91 8.33 0.72
CA VAL A 104 -23.19 7.88 0.16
C VAL A 104 -23.28 6.35 0.18
N THR A 105 -22.22 5.63 -0.19
CA THR A 105 -22.24 4.15 -0.21
C THR A 105 -22.29 3.55 1.19
N VAL A 106 -21.80 4.23 2.23
CA VAL A 106 -22.02 3.83 3.63
C VAL A 106 -23.51 3.87 4.00
N VAL A 107 -24.21 4.94 3.62
CA VAL A 107 -25.65 5.08 3.90
C VAL A 107 -26.48 4.05 3.13
N LEU A 108 -26.06 3.71 1.92
CA LEU A 108 -26.71 2.73 1.05
C LEU A 108 -26.25 1.28 1.29
N SER A 109 -25.40 1.06 2.29
CA SER A 109 -24.83 -0.26 2.60
C SER A 109 -25.88 -1.21 3.15
N PHE A 110 -25.68 -2.51 2.92
CA PHE A 110 -26.46 -3.56 3.60
C PHE A 110 -26.19 -3.62 5.10
N ASP A 111 -24.98 -3.23 5.52
CA ASP A 111 -24.61 -3.05 6.93
C ASP A 111 -24.01 -1.64 7.12
N PRO A 112 -24.85 -0.62 7.31
CA PRO A 112 -24.39 0.76 7.51
C PRO A 112 -23.52 0.92 8.76
N ALA A 113 -23.76 0.12 9.81
CA ALA A 113 -23.01 0.24 11.07
C ALA A 113 -21.56 -0.23 10.88
N THR A 114 -21.35 -1.38 10.24
CA THR A 114 -20.00 -1.85 9.92
C THR A 114 -19.33 -0.96 8.88
N SER A 115 -20.02 -0.58 7.80
CA SER A 115 -19.46 0.34 6.80
C SER A 115 -19.04 1.69 7.41
N LEU A 116 -19.81 2.25 8.36
CA LEU A 116 -19.48 3.50 9.04
C LEU A 116 -18.23 3.36 9.92
N ARG A 117 -18.13 2.28 10.70
CA ARG A 117 -16.93 1.97 11.50
C ARG A 117 -15.70 1.87 10.61
N ARG A 118 -15.78 1.06 9.56
CA ARG A 118 -14.71 0.85 8.57
C ARG A 118 -14.29 2.18 7.92
N LEU A 119 -15.24 3.02 7.51
CA LEU A 119 -14.98 4.36 6.99
C LEU A 119 -14.25 5.26 8.00
N ALA A 120 -14.67 5.28 9.26
CA ALA A 120 -14.08 6.14 10.28
C ALA A 120 -12.58 5.85 10.47
N LEU A 121 -12.19 4.57 10.54
CA LEU A 121 -10.78 4.20 10.67
C LEU A 121 -10.00 4.44 9.36
N SER A 122 -10.61 4.22 8.20
CA SER A 122 -9.99 4.62 6.91
C SER A 122 -9.73 6.13 6.84
N VAL A 123 -10.63 6.97 7.36
CA VAL A 123 -10.42 8.43 7.46
C VAL A 123 -9.23 8.76 8.38
N PHE A 124 -9.15 8.13 9.56
CA PHE A 124 -8.03 8.36 10.47
C PHE A 124 -6.69 8.02 9.81
N VAL A 125 -6.60 6.85 9.17
CA VAL A 125 -5.39 6.40 8.47
C VAL A 125 -5.02 7.34 7.32
N ILE A 126 -5.99 7.77 6.51
CA ILE A 126 -5.77 8.70 5.40
C ILE A 126 -5.23 10.04 5.91
N VAL A 127 -5.83 10.61 6.96
CA VAL A 127 -5.39 11.90 7.54
C VAL A 127 -4.01 11.78 8.16
N VAL A 128 -3.76 10.72 8.94
CA VAL A 128 -2.43 10.44 9.53
C VAL A 128 -1.37 10.32 8.44
N THR A 129 -1.65 9.59 7.36
CA THR A 129 -0.71 9.40 6.24
C THR A 129 -0.44 10.70 5.50
N ALA A 130 -1.49 11.47 5.19
CA ALA A 130 -1.37 12.75 4.48
C ALA A 130 -0.57 13.78 5.29
N THR A 131 -0.73 13.81 6.61
CA THR A 131 -0.02 14.73 7.50
C THR A 131 1.40 14.27 7.83
N MET A 132 1.68 12.97 7.83
CA MET A 132 3.00 12.42 8.13
C MET A 132 4.10 12.97 7.23
N LEU A 133 3.80 13.18 5.94
CA LEU A 133 4.77 13.72 4.97
C LEU A 133 5.07 15.21 5.16
N LEU A 134 4.32 15.91 6.02
CA LEU A 134 4.51 17.33 6.34
C LEU A 134 5.37 17.55 7.60
N LEU A 135 5.63 16.49 8.37
CA LEU A 135 6.47 16.56 9.57
C LEU A 135 7.95 16.91 9.29
N PRO A 136 8.62 16.30 8.29
CA PRO A 136 10.02 16.59 8.02
C PRO A 136 10.17 18.01 7.47
N LYS A 137 11.14 18.78 7.98
CA LYS A 137 11.39 20.16 7.53
C LYS A 137 12.52 20.28 6.51
N SER A 138 13.26 19.19 6.28
CA SER A 138 14.25 19.07 5.21
C SER A 138 14.23 17.68 4.56
N GLN A 139 14.76 17.60 3.33
CA GLN A 139 14.94 16.32 2.65
C GLN A 139 15.88 15.38 3.45
N GLY A 140 16.90 15.92 4.12
CA GLY A 140 17.82 15.14 4.96
C GLY A 140 17.17 14.55 6.23
N GLU A 141 16.12 15.16 6.77
CA GLU A 141 15.31 14.57 7.84
C GLU A 141 14.47 13.41 7.33
N LEU A 142 13.73 13.64 6.24
CA LEU A 142 12.91 12.62 5.60
C LEU A 142 13.72 11.36 5.26
N MET A 143 14.89 11.54 4.64
CA MET A 143 15.81 10.44 4.30
C MET A 143 16.23 9.63 5.52
N ARG A 144 16.58 10.30 6.62
CA ARG A 144 17.04 9.62 7.84
C ARG A 144 15.90 8.88 8.53
N TRP A 145 14.72 9.49 8.62
CA TRP A 145 13.57 8.87 9.27
C TRP A 145 13.07 7.66 8.47
N PHE A 146 13.03 7.75 7.13
CA PHE A 146 12.78 6.59 6.29
C PHE A 146 13.85 5.51 6.44
N SER A 147 15.14 5.88 6.46
CA SER A 147 16.24 4.92 6.65
C SER A 147 16.09 4.15 7.97
N VAL A 148 15.82 4.85 9.07
CA VAL A 148 15.66 4.23 10.38
C VAL A 148 14.46 3.30 10.40
N ALA A 149 13.28 3.76 9.95
CA ALA A 149 12.08 2.93 9.91
C ALA A 149 12.27 1.68 9.03
N ALA A 150 12.89 1.82 7.85
CA ALA A 150 13.12 0.71 6.93
C ALA A 150 14.08 -0.32 7.51
N LEU A 151 15.20 0.14 8.10
CA LEU A 151 16.16 -0.76 8.72
C LEU A 151 15.58 -1.47 9.94
N VAL A 152 14.79 -0.78 10.77
CA VAL A 152 14.12 -1.42 11.92
C VAL A 152 13.12 -2.48 11.45
N LEU A 153 12.30 -2.20 10.44
CA LEU A 153 11.40 -3.20 9.86
C LEU A 153 12.19 -4.41 9.33
N LEU A 154 13.21 -4.18 8.50
CA LEU A 154 14.02 -5.25 7.92
C LEU A 154 14.68 -6.11 9.00
N VAL A 155 15.36 -5.48 9.97
CA VAL A 155 15.98 -6.19 11.09
C VAL A 155 14.96 -7.02 11.86
N THR A 156 13.76 -6.50 12.09
CA THR A 156 12.67 -7.23 12.76
C THR A 156 12.23 -8.44 11.93
N CYS A 157 12.06 -8.30 10.62
CA CYS A 157 11.73 -9.41 9.72
C CYS A 157 12.82 -10.49 9.71
N TYR A 158 14.10 -10.11 9.62
CA TYR A 158 15.22 -11.06 9.66
C TYR A 158 15.34 -11.75 11.02
N PHE A 159 15.15 -11.02 12.13
CA PHE A 159 15.08 -11.65 13.45
C PHE A 159 13.91 -12.62 13.58
N GLY A 160 12.76 -12.30 13.00
CA GLY A 160 11.65 -13.23 12.91
C GLY A 160 12.05 -14.55 12.26
N VAL A 161 12.65 -14.48 11.07
CA VAL A 161 13.07 -15.67 10.32
C VAL A 161 14.12 -16.48 11.09
N LEU A 162 15.05 -15.82 11.78
CA LEU A 162 16.15 -16.47 12.50
C LEU A 162 15.75 -17.05 13.87
N LEU A 163 14.92 -16.33 14.63
CA LEU A 163 14.60 -16.66 16.04
C LEU A 163 13.27 -17.39 16.18
N VAL A 164 12.29 -17.07 15.34
CA VAL A 164 10.93 -17.63 15.37
C VAL A 164 10.46 -18.04 13.96
N PRO A 165 11.19 -18.97 13.29
CA PRO A 165 10.89 -19.38 11.92
C PRO A 165 9.47 -19.91 11.72
N HIS A 166 8.87 -20.53 12.75
CA HIS A 166 7.50 -21.04 12.73
C HIS A 166 6.43 -19.94 12.58
N LEU A 167 6.73 -18.69 12.95
CA LEU A 167 5.82 -17.54 12.79
C LEU A 167 6.25 -16.57 11.68
N ALA A 168 7.48 -16.68 11.19
CA ALA A 168 8.03 -15.77 10.18
C ALA A 168 8.17 -16.40 8.78
N MET A 169 7.95 -17.71 8.67
CA MET A 169 7.86 -18.45 7.41
C MET A 169 6.56 -19.25 7.39
N HIS A 170 6.03 -19.46 6.19
CA HIS A 170 4.93 -20.42 6.00
C HIS A 170 5.38 -21.83 6.36
N GLN A 171 4.50 -22.58 7.02
CA GLN A 171 4.75 -23.94 7.46
C GLN A 171 3.97 -24.94 6.62
N ALA A 172 4.48 -26.17 6.51
CA ALA A 172 3.73 -27.26 5.89
C ALA A 172 2.48 -27.65 6.70
N THR A 173 2.38 -27.19 7.94
CA THR A 173 1.24 -27.36 8.85
C THR A 173 0.21 -26.24 8.73
N ASP A 174 0.44 -25.23 7.88
CA ASP A 174 -0.53 -24.17 7.63
C ASP A 174 -1.78 -24.80 6.97
N PRO A 175 -2.96 -24.80 7.61
CA PRO A 175 -4.12 -25.56 7.15
C PRO A 175 -4.65 -25.08 5.80
N GLN A 176 -4.50 -23.78 5.52
CA GLN A 176 -5.03 -23.13 4.32
C GLN A 176 -4.12 -23.32 3.11
N GLU A 177 -2.80 -23.21 3.28
CA GLU A 177 -1.85 -23.12 2.15
C GLU A 177 -0.52 -23.86 2.41
N PRO A 178 -0.53 -25.19 2.67
CA PRO A 178 0.68 -25.95 3.02
C PRO A 178 1.74 -25.99 1.91
N ALA A 179 1.33 -25.76 0.65
CA ALA A 179 2.22 -25.66 -0.50
C ALA A 179 3.16 -24.44 -0.45
N LEU A 180 2.92 -23.48 0.45
CA LEU A 180 3.75 -22.30 0.61
C LEU A 180 4.90 -22.50 1.60
N ALA A 181 5.04 -23.69 2.19
CA ALA A 181 6.04 -24.00 3.21
C ALA A 181 7.46 -23.52 2.82
N GLY A 182 8.13 -22.86 3.75
CA GLY A 182 9.47 -22.31 3.59
C GLY A 182 9.53 -20.91 2.97
N ASN A 183 8.43 -20.39 2.44
CA ASN A 183 8.40 -19.01 1.94
C ASN A 183 8.42 -18.02 3.10
N TRP A 184 9.25 -16.99 2.99
CA TRP A 184 9.39 -15.97 4.03
C TRP A 184 8.20 -15.00 4.02
N ARG A 185 7.67 -14.72 5.21
CA ARG A 185 6.66 -13.67 5.44
C ARG A 185 7.05 -12.65 6.51
N GLY A 186 8.08 -12.91 7.31
CA GLY A 186 8.61 -11.94 8.29
C GLY A 186 7.56 -11.56 9.33
N VAL A 187 7.40 -10.26 9.58
CA VAL A 187 6.35 -9.76 10.50
C VAL A 187 4.94 -9.84 9.94
N PHE A 188 4.79 -10.05 8.62
CA PHE A 188 3.53 -9.98 7.91
C PHE A 188 2.72 -11.28 8.02
N GLY A 189 1.40 -11.18 7.86
CA GLY A 189 0.49 -12.34 7.89
C GLY A 189 0.66 -13.30 6.71
N HIS A 190 1.20 -12.83 5.57
CA HIS A 190 1.33 -13.65 4.37
C HIS A 190 2.55 -13.28 3.52
N LYS A 191 3.11 -14.25 2.77
CA LYS A 191 4.29 -14.03 1.92
C LYS A 191 4.10 -12.98 0.82
N ASN A 192 2.88 -12.81 0.29
CA ASN A 192 2.63 -11.85 -0.80
C ASN A 192 2.68 -10.40 -0.30
N VAL A 193 2.16 -10.16 0.91
CA VAL A 193 2.28 -8.86 1.59
C VAL A 193 3.75 -8.55 1.86
N ALA A 194 4.50 -9.54 2.36
CA ALA A 194 5.94 -9.40 2.56
C ALA A 194 6.67 -9.08 1.26
N ALA A 195 6.38 -9.80 0.17
CA ALA A 195 6.98 -9.56 -1.14
C ALA A 195 6.68 -8.14 -1.68
N ALA A 196 5.43 -7.69 -1.55
CA ALA A 196 5.03 -6.34 -1.93
C ALA A 196 5.80 -5.27 -1.15
N MET A 197 5.89 -5.43 0.17
CA MET A 197 6.59 -4.49 1.04
C MET A 197 8.10 -4.48 0.77
N MET A 198 8.73 -5.63 0.53
CA MET A 198 10.15 -5.67 0.17
C MET A 198 10.44 -4.99 -1.17
N ALA A 199 9.55 -5.11 -2.17
CA ALA A 199 9.69 -4.36 -3.42
C ALA A 199 9.61 -2.84 -3.20
N MET A 200 8.66 -2.37 -2.37
CA MET A 200 8.56 -0.95 -2.02
C MET A 200 9.78 -0.45 -1.22
N LEU A 201 10.32 -1.26 -0.30
CA LEU A 201 11.55 -0.96 0.42
C LEU A 201 12.78 -0.95 -0.48
N LEU A 202 12.84 -1.81 -1.52
CA LEU A 202 13.89 -1.75 -2.52
C LEU A 202 13.87 -0.41 -3.26
N PHE A 203 12.70 0.10 -3.65
CA PHE A 203 12.59 1.43 -4.26
C PHE A 203 13.09 2.52 -3.29
N LEU A 204 12.77 2.41 -2.00
CA LEU A 204 13.27 3.30 -0.96
C LEU A 204 14.80 3.23 -0.82
N GLY A 205 15.38 2.03 -0.84
CA GLY A 205 16.83 1.83 -0.84
C GLY A 205 17.51 2.52 -2.03
N ILE A 206 16.96 2.35 -3.24
CA ILE A 206 17.45 3.04 -4.45
C ILE A 206 17.37 4.56 -4.30
N TYR A 207 16.27 5.08 -3.74
CA TYR A 207 16.14 6.50 -3.43
C TYR A 207 17.23 6.99 -2.48
N LEU A 208 17.44 6.29 -1.36
CA LEU A 208 18.42 6.68 -0.34
C LEU A 208 19.85 6.73 -0.93
N ILE A 209 20.21 5.78 -1.79
CA ILE A 209 21.49 5.79 -2.53
C ILE A 209 21.58 7.04 -3.41
N ARG A 210 20.52 7.33 -4.18
CA ARG A 210 20.51 8.45 -5.13
C ARG A 210 20.45 9.82 -4.47
N ALA A 211 19.90 9.88 -3.26
CA ALA A 211 19.79 11.11 -2.49
C ALA A 211 21.01 11.38 -1.58
N GLY A 212 22.00 10.47 -1.54
CA GLY A 212 23.31 10.67 -0.87
C GLY A 212 23.56 9.82 0.37
N SER A 213 22.56 9.10 0.88
CA SER A 213 22.71 8.19 2.03
C SER A 213 23.08 6.78 1.57
N TRP A 214 24.25 6.65 0.94
CA TRP A 214 24.66 5.44 0.21
C TRP A 214 24.73 4.19 1.09
N LEU A 215 25.25 4.31 2.33
CA LEU A 215 25.40 3.16 3.22
C LEU A 215 24.04 2.59 3.65
N SER A 216 23.15 3.43 4.18
CA SER A 216 21.80 2.99 4.56
C SER A 216 21.00 2.55 3.34
N GLY A 217 21.15 3.23 2.20
CA GLY A 217 20.46 2.89 0.97
C GLY A 217 20.88 1.53 0.39
N ILE A 218 22.18 1.21 0.37
CA ILE A 218 22.68 -0.12 -0.04
C ILE A 218 22.20 -1.18 0.94
N ALA A 219 22.29 -0.93 2.25
CA ALA A 219 21.81 -1.88 3.26
C ALA A 219 20.31 -2.20 3.07
N VAL A 220 19.46 -1.18 2.95
CA VAL A 220 18.01 -1.36 2.70
C VAL A 220 17.77 -2.11 1.38
N ALA A 221 18.41 -1.70 0.29
CA ALA A 221 18.21 -2.32 -1.02
C ALA A 221 18.61 -3.80 -1.05
N VAL A 222 19.79 -4.14 -0.49
CA VAL A 222 20.28 -5.52 -0.46
C VAL A 222 19.43 -6.38 0.46
N LEU A 223 19.17 -5.93 1.70
CA LEU A 223 18.36 -6.68 2.66
C LEU A 223 16.94 -6.92 2.15
N ALA A 224 16.31 -5.91 1.53
CA ALA A 224 14.99 -6.06 0.94
C ALA A 224 15.01 -7.00 -0.28
N SER A 225 16.02 -6.93 -1.14
CA SER A 225 16.13 -7.80 -2.33
C SER A 225 16.32 -9.27 -1.95
N VAL A 226 17.17 -9.54 -0.96
CA VAL A 226 17.39 -10.91 -0.45
C VAL A 226 16.11 -11.43 0.17
N PHE A 227 15.44 -10.64 1.01
CA PHE A 227 14.17 -11.05 1.62
C PHE A 227 13.10 -11.32 0.56
N LEU A 228 12.96 -10.42 -0.44
CA LEU A 228 12.04 -10.57 -1.57
C LEU A 228 12.28 -11.86 -2.36
N PHE A 229 13.54 -12.25 -2.55
CA PHE A 229 13.85 -13.51 -3.23
C PHE A 229 13.33 -14.73 -2.43
N PHE A 230 13.53 -14.73 -1.11
CA PHE A 230 13.09 -15.82 -0.23
C PHE A 230 11.58 -15.83 0.08
N THR A 231 10.83 -14.77 -0.25
CA THR A 231 9.36 -14.86 -0.22
C THR A 231 8.80 -15.71 -1.35
N ALA A 232 9.60 -15.99 -2.39
CA ALA A 232 9.17 -16.60 -3.66
C ALA A 232 7.96 -15.90 -4.30
N GLY A 233 7.79 -14.59 -4.06
CA GLY A 233 6.71 -13.76 -4.61
C GLY A 233 6.93 -13.42 -6.09
N LYS A 234 6.71 -14.39 -7.00
CA LYS A 234 6.92 -14.25 -8.46
C LYS A 234 6.28 -12.98 -9.04
N SER A 235 5.02 -12.71 -8.71
CA SER A 235 4.28 -11.55 -9.18
C SER A 235 4.93 -10.24 -8.72
N SER A 236 5.23 -10.10 -7.43
CA SER A 236 5.87 -8.89 -6.89
C SER A 236 7.27 -8.67 -7.47
N MET A 237 8.06 -9.73 -7.70
CA MET A 237 9.37 -9.62 -8.35
C MET A 237 9.25 -9.15 -9.80
N ALA A 238 8.33 -9.73 -10.57
CA ALA A 238 8.08 -9.34 -11.96
C ALA A 238 7.59 -7.89 -12.06
N LEU A 239 6.62 -7.50 -11.21
CA LEU A 239 6.12 -6.13 -11.13
C LEU A 239 7.21 -5.16 -10.69
N CYS A 240 8.07 -5.54 -9.75
CA CYS A 240 9.20 -4.72 -9.33
C CYS A 240 10.15 -4.43 -10.50
N ALA A 241 10.53 -5.44 -11.26
CA ALA A 241 11.37 -5.28 -12.45
C ALA A 241 10.69 -4.40 -13.52
N ALA A 242 9.41 -4.64 -13.80
CA ALA A 242 8.62 -3.86 -14.74
C ALA A 242 8.53 -2.38 -14.32
N VAL A 243 8.29 -2.09 -13.04
CA VAL A 243 8.22 -0.72 -12.51
C VAL A 243 9.56 -0.01 -12.60
N LEU A 244 10.68 -0.68 -12.32
CA LEU A 244 12.01 -0.10 -12.49
C LEU A 244 12.27 0.27 -13.95
N LEU A 245 11.93 -0.62 -14.89
CA LEU A 245 12.06 -0.38 -16.32
C LEU A 245 11.17 0.80 -16.76
N LEU A 246 9.86 0.73 -16.50
CA LEU A 246 8.89 1.73 -16.94
C LEU A 246 9.15 3.10 -16.32
N SER A 247 9.47 3.17 -15.03
CA SER A 247 9.82 4.43 -14.37
C SER A 247 11.11 5.03 -14.94
N SER A 248 12.11 4.22 -15.32
CA SER A 248 13.33 4.73 -15.96
C SER A 248 13.07 5.36 -17.33
N LEU A 249 12.14 4.80 -18.12
CA LEU A 249 11.75 5.33 -19.43
C LEU A 249 11.09 6.72 -19.33
N THR A 250 10.47 7.05 -18.19
CA THR A 250 9.89 8.39 -17.96
C THR A 250 10.93 9.51 -17.89
N LEU A 251 12.22 9.20 -17.70
CA LEU A 251 13.30 10.18 -17.75
C LEU A 251 13.51 10.73 -19.16
N VAL A 252 13.25 9.90 -20.18
CA VAL A 252 13.37 10.21 -21.60
C VAL A 252 12.03 10.69 -22.16
N VAL A 253 10.94 10.01 -21.82
CA VAL A 253 9.59 10.37 -22.28
C VAL A 253 9.06 11.54 -21.45
N ARG A 254 8.95 12.74 -22.04
CA ARG A 254 8.51 13.98 -21.34
C ARG A 254 7.05 14.37 -21.56
N SER A 255 6.43 13.88 -22.64
CA SER A 255 5.03 14.18 -22.96
C SER A 255 4.09 13.48 -21.97
N PHE A 256 3.09 14.20 -21.46
CA PHE A 256 2.08 13.66 -20.55
C PHE A 256 1.36 12.46 -21.17
N TRP A 257 0.88 12.58 -22.41
CA TRP A 257 0.15 11.51 -23.07
C TRP A 257 1.01 10.28 -23.34
N ALA A 258 2.28 10.48 -23.70
CA ALA A 258 3.21 9.38 -23.89
C ALA A 258 3.54 8.67 -22.57
N ARG A 259 3.69 9.41 -21.45
CA ARG A 259 3.81 8.83 -20.10
C ARG A 259 2.55 8.09 -19.69
N ALA A 260 1.37 8.66 -19.93
CA ALA A 260 0.10 8.02 -19.64
C ALA A 260 -0.03 6.70 -20.39
N PHE A 261 0.25 6.69 -21.69
CA PHE A 261 0.24 5.47 -22.49
C PHE A 261 1.26 4.44 -21.97
N LEU A 262 2.51 4.86 -21.74
CA LEU A 262 3.58 3.99 -21.24
C LEU A 262 3.24 3.35 -19.89
N LEU A 263 2.71 4.13 -18.94
CA LEU A 263 2.51 3.69 -17.55
C LEU A 263 1.14 3.03 -17.33
N LEU A 264 0.10 3.43 -18.06
CA LEU A 264 -1.27 2.92 -17.84
C LEU A 264 -1.63 1.76 -18.76
N THR A 265 -0.96 1.60 -19.92
CA THR A 265 -1.23 0.44 -20.80
C THR A 265 -1.00 -0.89 -20.06
N PRO A 266 0.12 -1.10 -19.33
CA PRO A 266 0.28 -2.33 -18.56
C PRO A 266 -0.82 -2.55 -17.52
N LEU A 267 -1.31 -1.49 -16.86
CA LEU A 267 -2.42 -1.59 -15.90
C LEU A 267 -3.71 -2.06 -16.57
N VAL A 268 -4.03 -1.50 -17.74
CA VAL A 268 -5.21 -1.89 -18.51
C VAL A 268 -5.08 -3.34 -18.98
N LEU A 269 -3.92 -3.72 -19.52
CA LEU A 269 -3.67 -5.10 -19.97
C LEU A 269 -3.73 -6.10 -18.81
N LEU A 270 -3.17 -5.76 -17.64
CA LEU A 270 -3.25 -6.62 -16.46
C LEU A 270 -4.70 -6.88 -16.04
N ASN A 271 -5.55 -5.86 -16.01
CA ASN A 271 -6.97 -6.05 -15.68
C ASN A 271 -7.76 -6.76 -16.80
N LEU A 272 -7.42 -6.48 -18.06
CA LEU A 272 -8.05 -7.10 -19.23
C LEU A 272 -7.75 -8.61 -19.32
N PHE A 273 -6.51 -9.01 -19.05
CA PHE A 273 -6.07 -10.41 -19.05
C PHE A 273 -6.18 -11.09 -17.68
N SER A 274 -6.72 -10.42 -16.67
CA SER A 274 -7.17 -11.05 -15.41
C SER A 274 -8.69 -11.14 -15.39
N VAL A 275 -9.39 -10.16 -14.83
CA VAL A 275 -10.85 -10.18 -14.69
C VAL A 275 -11.54 -10.26 -16.07
N GLY A 276 -10.96 -9.67 -17.11
CA GLY A 276 -11.55 -9.70 -18.45
C GLY A 276 -11.60 -11.08 -19.12
N THR A 277 -10.73 -12.05 -18.73
CA THR A 277 -10.78 -13.41 -19.30
C THR A 277 -12.05 -14.15 -18.90
N VAL A 278 -12.60 -13.85 -17.72
CA VAL A 278 -13.86 -14.41 -17.23
C VAL A 278 -15.07 -13.81 -17.95
N MET A 279 -14.93 -12.59 -18.49
CA MET A 279 -16.01 -11.91 -19.22
C MET A 279 -16.06 -12.26 -20.71
N SER A 280 -15.01 -12.88 -21.26
CA SER A 280 -14.90 -13.12 -22.70
C SER A 280 -14.06 -14.34 -23.03
N ASP A 281 -14.69 -15.33 -23.67
CA ASP A 281 -14.02 -16.52 -24.20
C ASP A 281 -12.87 -16.18 -25.17
N THR A 282 -12.99 -15.05 -25.89
CA THR A 282 -11.92 -14.58 -26.78
C THR A 282 -10.69 -14.14 -26.00
N LEU A 283 -10.88 -13.41 -24.89
CA LEU A 283 -9.77 -13.00 -24.03
C LEU A 283 -9.15 -14.19 -23.31
N ALA A 284 -9.97 -15.15 -22.88
CA ALA A 284 -9.50 -16.42 -22.33
C ALA A 284 -8.63 -17.19 -23.34
N ALA A 285 -9.10 -17.36 -24.57
CA ALA A 285 -8.34 -18.04 -25.63
C ALA A 285 -7.01 -17.32 -25.96
N ILE A 286 -6.99 -15.98 -25.94
CA ILE A 286 -5.74 -15.22 -26.13
C ILE A 286 -4.80 -15.44 -24.94
N ALA A 287 -5.32 -15.46 -23.72
CA ALA A 287 -4.53 -15.69 -22.51
C ALA A 287 -3.91 -17.10 -22.49
N ASP A 288 -4.64 -18.13 -22.93
CA ASP A 288 -4.15 -19.52 -23.01
C ASP A 288 -3.00 -19.70 -24.01
N LEU A 289 -2.89 -18.80 -25.00
CA LEU A 289 -1.79 -18.79 -25.97
C LEU A 289 -0.52 -18.11 -25.44
N LEU A 290 -0.61 -17.38 -24.32
CA LEU A 290 0.57 -16.75 -23.72
C LEU A 290 1.40 -17.81 -22.97
N PRO A 291 2.74 -17.78 -23.07
CA PRO A 291 3.64 -18.68 -22.33
C PRO A 291 3.71 -18.37 -20.83
N LEU A 292 2.79 -17.54 -20.33
CA LEU A 292 2.65 -17.19 -18.93
C LEU A 292 1.66 -18.17 -18.32
N ASP A 293 1.91 -18.60 -17.08
CA ASP A 293 0.92 -19.33 -16.32
C ASP A 293 -0.27 -18.40 -16.02
N THR A 294 -1.23 -18.38 -16.94
CA THR A 294 -2.51 -17.65 -16.85
C THR A 294 -3.54 -18.44 -16.06
N SER A 295 -3.17 -19.63 -15.56
CA SER A 295 -4.01 -20.39 -14.65
C SER A 295 -4.02 -19.68 -13.29
N PHE A 296 -4.90 -18.69 -13.17
CA PHE A 296 -5.33 -18.13 -11.89
C PHE A 296 -6.16 -19.18 -11.16
N THR A 297 -5.56 -20.34 -10.88
CA THR A 297 -6.18 -21.52 -10.30
C THR A 297 -6.97 -21.11 -9.05
N GLY A 298 -8.30 -21.25 -9.13
CA GLY A 298 -9.24 -20.86 -8.06
C GLY A 298 -9.76 -19.41 -8.07
N ARG A 299 -9.18 -18.47 -8.83
CA ARG A 299 -9.67 -17.07 -8.88
C ARG A 299 -10.73 -16.81 -9.93
N ALA A 300 -10.81 -17.64 -10.98
CA ALA A 300 -11.82 -17.50 -12.03
C ALA A 300 -13.24 -17.60 -11.46
N ASP A 301 -13.47 -18.53 -10.52
CA ASP A 301 -14.76 -18.69 -9.84
C ASP A 301 -15.09 -17.49 -8.94
N ILE A 302 -14.09 -16.95 -8.23
CA ILE A 302 -14.18 -15.72 -7.43
C ILE A 302 -14.58 -14.53 -8.29
N TRP A 303 -13.91 -14.34 -9.43
CA TRP A 303 -14.21 -13.24 -10.33
C TRP A 303 -15.56 -13.39 -11.01
N THR A 304 -15.94 -14.60 -11.41
CA THR A 304 -17.28 -14.88 -11.97
C THR A 304 -18.35 -14.50 -10.97
N PHE A 305 -18.23 -14.98 -9.73
CA PHE A 305 -19.17 -14.66 -8.66
C PHE A 305 -19.22 -13.17 -8.34
N ALA A 306 -18.07 -12.51 -8.24
CA ALA A 306 -17.99 -11.08 -8.01
C ALA A 306 -18.64 -10.26 -9.15
N LEU A 307 -18.40 -10.62 -10.40
CA LEU A 307 -19.01 -9.96 -11.55
C LEU A 307 -20.52 -10.17 -11.61
N ASP A 308 -21.00 -11.39 -11.38
CA ASP A 308 -22.43 -11.70 -11.27
C ASP A 308 -23.11 -10.88 -10.18
N SER A 309 -22.44 -10.75 -9.03
CA SER A 309 -22.92 -9.96 -7.90
C SER A 309 -22.93 -8.46 -8.25
N LEU A 310 -21.87 -7.96 -8.89
CA LEU A 310 -21.77 -6.57 -9.32
C LEU A 310 -22.86 -6.19 -10.33
N HIS A 311 -23.21 -7.10 -11.27
CA HIS A 311 -24.27 -6.88 -12.25
C HIS A 311 -25.63 -6.57 -11.60
N GLN A 312 -25.89 -7.08 -10.41
CA GLN A 312 -27.13 -6.79 -9.68
C GLN A 312 -27.17 -5.36 -9.11
N ARG A 313 -26.01 -4.71 -8.89
CA ARG A 313 -25.88 -3.41 -8.21
C ARG A 313 -24.81 -2.50 -8.81
N LEU A 314 -24.84 -2.31 -10.12
CA LEU A 314 -23.84 -1.51 -10.86
C LEU A 314 -23.66 -0.08 -10.35
N LEU A 315 -24.73 0.57 -9.86
CA LEU A 315 -24.67 1.98 -9.46
C LEU A 315 -24.17 2.16 -8.03
N THR A 316 -24.68 1.39 -7.08
CA THR A 316 -24.43 1.61 -5.65
C THR A 316 -23.42 0.66 -5.05
N GLY A 317 -23.20 -0.51 -5.67
CA GLY A 317 -22.55 -1.64 -5.03
C GLY A 317 -23.34 -2.14 -3.82
N TYR A 318 -22.63 -2.86 -2.94
CA TYR A 318 -23.15 -3.46 -1.70
C TYR A 318 -22.83 -2.63 -0.44
N GLY A 319 -22.05 -1.56 -0.59
CA GLY A 319 -21.62 -0.68 0.50
C GLY A 319 -20.12 -0.74 0.75
N PHE A 320 -19.60 0.35 1.34
CA PHE A 320 -18.17 0.49 1.59
C PHE A 320 -17.66 -0.64 2.50
N GLU A 321 -16.81 -1.49 1.93
CA GLU A 321 -16.29 -2.70 2.57
C GLU A 321 -17.36 -3.48 3.35
N SER A 322 -18.46 -3.84 2.70
CA SER A 322 -19.53 -4.63 3.34
C SER A 322 -19.96 -5.84 2.52
N PHE A 323 -19.20 -6.19 1.48
CA PHE A 323 -19.51 -7.33 0.61
C PHE A 323 -18.94 -8.64 1.15
N TRP A 324 -17.61 -8.77 1.20
CA TRP A 324 -16.94 -9.97 1.66
C TRP A 324 -17.10 -10.18 3.17
N GLY A 325 -17.34 -11.43 3.59
CA GLY A 325 -17.46 -11.81 5.00
C GLY A 325 -18.71 -11.29 5.73
N THR A 326 -19.74 -10.83 5.01
CA THR A 326 -21.01 -10.35 5.59
C THR A 326 -22.21 -11.18 5.14
N ASP A 327 -23.37 -10.95 5.76
CA ASP A 327 -24.65 -11.55 5.39
C ASP A 327 -25.05 -11.28 3.92
N ALA A 328 -24.40 -10.31 3.26
CA ALA A 328 -24.60 -10.03 1.84
C ALA A 328 -24.29 -11.26 0.97
N ILE A 329 -23.30 -12.09 1.36
CA ILE A 329 -22.92 -13.30 0.64
C ILE A 329 -23.63 -14.54 1.19
N GLN A 330 -23.94 -14.58 2.49
CA GLN A 330 -24.57 -15.76 3.12
C GLN A 330 -25.98 -16.06 2.59
N ASN A 331 -26.66 -15.08 2.00
CA ASN A 331 -27.98 -15.23 1.38
C ASN A 331 -27.94 -15.43 -0.14
N LEU A 332 -26.74 -15.46 -0.76
CA LEU A 332 -26.57 -15.56 -2.21
C LEU A 332 -26.29 -17.02 -2.66
N GLN A 333 -27.38 -17.71 -3.05
CA GLN A 333 -27.45 -18.95 -3.84
C GLN A 333 -26.93 -20.28 -3.25
N GLU A 334 -27.78 -21.31 -3.29
CA GLU A 334 -27.39 -22.73 -3.11
C GLU A 334 -26.27 -23.12 -4.09
N GLY A 335 -25.22 -23.78 -3.59
CA GLY A 335 -24.11 -24.30 -4.40
C GLY A 335 -22.85 -23.42 -4.49
N LYS A 336 -22.85 -22.21 -3.90
CA LYS A 336 -21.66 -21.33 -3.81
C LYS A 336 -21.19 -21.11 -2.37
N GLU A 337 -21.37 -22.10 -1.50
CA GLU A 337 -21.02 -22.04 -0.07
C GLU A 337 -19.55 -21.67 0.18
N TRP A 338 -18.65 -22.00 -0.75
CA TRP A 338 -17.25 -21.60 -0.71
C TRP A 338 -17.05 -20.07 -0.69
N ALA A 339 -17.97 -19.31 -1.30
CA ALA A 339 -17.89 -17.84 -1.38
C ALA A 339 -18.04 -17.17 -0.01
N GLY A 340 -18.70 -17.83 0.95
CA GLY A 340 -18.77 -17.38 2.34
C GLY A 340 -17.43 -17.42 3.08
N TYR A 341 -16.45 -18.17 2.55
CA TYR A 341 -15.08 -18.23 3.08
C TYR A 341 -14.10 -17.29 2.36
N ALA A 342 -14.54 -16.64 1.27
CA ALA A 342 -13.72 -15.68 0.54
C ALA A 342 -13.70 -14.31 1.27
N SER A 343 -12.51 -13.79 1.53
CA SER A 343 -12.31 -12.49 2.17
C SER A 343 -12.17 -11.32 1.19
N HIS A 344 -11.84 -11.60 -0.08
CA HIS A 344 -11.66 -10.59 -1.14
C HIS A 344 -11.57 -11.23 -2.53
N SER A 345 -11.65 -10.44 -3.60
CA SER A 345 -11.52 -10.95 -4.98
C SER A 345 -10.07 -11.11 -5.49
N HIS A 346 -9.07 -10.74 -4.68
CA HIS A 346 -7.69 -10.56 -5.15
C HIS A 346 -7.56 -9.56 -6.33
N ASN A 347 -8.46 -8.59 -6.38
CA ASN A 347 -8.40 -7.46 -7.30
C ASN A 347 -9.07 -6.25 -6.65
N GLY A 348 -8.27 -5.27 -6.21
CA GLY A 348 -8.76 -4.07 -5.54
C GLY A 348 -9.70 -3.20 -6.40
N TYR A 349 -9.63 -3.28 -7.74
CA TYR A 349 -10.57 -2.57 -8.62
C TYR A 349 -11.95 -3.22 -8.61
N LEU A 350 -12.00 -4.56 -8.68
CA LEU A 350 -13.24 -5.33 -8.61
C LEU A 350 -13.89 -5.20 -7.23
N ASP A 351 -13.11 -5.26 -6.15
CA ASP A 351 -13.62 -5.06 -4.78
C ASP A 351 -14.13 -3.64 -4.56
N THR A 352 -13.46 -2.64 -5.12
CA THR A 352 -13.97 -1.25 -5.10
C THR A 352 -15.31 -1.16 -5.82
N ALA A 353 -15.45 -1.79 -6.99
CA ALA A 353 -16.69 -1.79 -7.75
C ALA A 353 -17.82 -2.51 -7.01
N LEU A 354 -17.53 -3.65 -6.37
CA LEU A 354 -18.47 -4.35 -5.51
C LEU A 354 -18.94 -3.49 -4.34
N GLY A 355 -18.02 -2.79 -3.68
CA GLY A 355 -18.37 -1.97 -2.52
C GLY A 355 -19.07 -0.66 -2.88
N THR A 356 -18.67 -0.01 -3.98
CA THR A 356 -19.07 1.38 -4.27
C THR A 356 -19.79 1.58 -5.60
N GLY A 357 -20.00 0.52 -6.37
CA GLY A 357 -20.51 0.57 -7.72
C GLY A 357 -19.49 1.13 -8.73
N LEU A 358 -19.89 1.13 -10.01
CA LEU A 358 -19.12 1.73 -11.10
C LEU A 358 -18.84 3.23 -10.91
N PRO A 359 -19.76 4.06 -10.37
CA PRO A 359 -19.46 5.46 -10.08
C PRO A 359 -18.30 5.60 -9.09
N GLY A 360 -18.28 4.78 -8.03
CA GLY A 360 -17.20 4.80 -7.04
C GLY A 360 -15.87 4.33 -7.60
N LEU A 361 -15.87 3.29 -8.44
CA LEU A 361 -14.68 2.85 -9.19
C LEU A 361 -14.15 3.98 -10.11
N ALA A 362 -15.03 4.66 -10.85
CA ALA A 362 -14.61 5.75 -11.74
C ALA A 362 -14.00 6.93 -10.94
N LEU A 363 -14.58 7.26 -9.79
CA LEU A 363 -14.05 8.29 -8.89
C LEU A 363 -12.73 7.88 -8.25
N LEU A 364 -12.57 6.60 -7.89
CA LEU A 364 -11.31 6.03 -7.44
C LEU A 364 -10.24 6.16 -8.53
N ILE A 365 -10.53 5.76 -9.77
CA ILE A 365 -9.61 5.91 -10.91
C ILE A 365 -9.20 7.38 -11.09
N ALA A 366 -10.15 8.32 -11.00
CA ALA A 366 -9.83 9.74 -11.06
C ALA A 366 -8.89 10.19 -9.92
N ALA A 367 -9.16 9.73 -8.69
CA ALA A 367 -8.46 10.12 -7.47
C ALA A 367 -7.06 9.49 -7.32
N ILE A 368 -6.90 8.20 -7.60
CA ILE A 368 -5.66 7.46 -7.31
C ILE A 368 -4.89 6.99 -8.55
N VAL A 369 -5.47 7.05 -9.75
CA VAL A 369 -4.77 6.74 -11.01
C VAL A 369 -4.46 8.00 -11.80
N VAL A 370 -5.48 8.76 -12.20
CA VAL A 370 -5.30 9.91 -13.09
C VAL A 370 -4.63 11.07 -12.37
N LYS A 371 -5.09 11.39 -11.15
CA LYS A 371 -4.58 12.53 -10.40
C LYS A 371 -3.09 12.40 -10.02
N PRO A 372 -2.59 11.27 -9.47
CA PRO A 372 -1.17 11.15 -9.14
C PRO A 372 -0.26 11.18 -10.38
N LEU A 373 -0.71 10.66 -11.53
CA LEU A 373 0.01 10.79 -12.79
C LEU A 373 0.15 12.26 -13.24
N ARG A 374 -0.93 13.06 -13.10
CA ARG A 374 -0.89 14.49 -13.35
C ARG A 374 0.00 15.22 -12.35
N ASP A 375 -0.07 14.85 -11.08
CA ASP A 375 0.78 15.41 -10.02
C ASP A 375 2.27 15.07 -10.27
N PHE A 376 2.60 13.86 -10.75
CA PHE A 376 3.96 13.51 -11.22
C PHE A 376 4.43 14.39 -12.38
N GLN A 377 3.60 14.58 -13.40
CA GLN A 377 3.93 15.45 -14.54
C GLN A 377 4.18 16.89 -14.09
N ALA A 378 3.33 17.42 -13.19
CA ALA A 378 3.44 18.76 -12.66
C ALA A 378 4.70 18.92 -11.78
N ALA A 379 5.04 17.92 -10.97
CA ALA A 379 6.28 17.91 -10.17
C ALA A 379 7.52 17.96 -11.07
N ASP A 380 7.55 17.15 -12.14
CA ASP A 380 8.66 17.12 -13.10
C ASP A 380 8.82 18.47 -13.82
N GLN A 381 7.74 19.05 -14.32
CA GLN A 381 7.75 20.37 -14.97
C GLN A 381 8.05 21.52 -14.00
N GLY A 382 7.67 21.38 -12.73
CA GLY A 382 7.93 22.37 -11.67
C GLY A 382 9.36 22.35 -11.12
N GLY A 383 10.21 21.45 -11.62
CA GLY A 383 11.62 21.30 -11.20
C GLY A 383 11.83 20.35 -10.02
N ASN A 384 10.78 19.66 -9.55
CA ASN A 384 10.87 18.60 -8.55
C ASN A 384 11.01 17.22 -9.25
N ASN A 385 12.02 17.06 -10.11
CA ASN A 385 12.27 15.81 -10.86
C ASN A 385 13.37 14.93 -10.26
N GLY A 386 13.69 15.17 -8.98
CA GLY A 386 14.76 14.47 -8.27
C GLY A 386 14.41 13.04 -7.81
N PRO A 387 15.33 12.41 -7.05
CA PRO A 387 15.17 11.02 -6.59
C PRO A 387 13.90 10.74 -5.79
N LEU A 388 13.41 11.72 -5.01
CA LEU A 388 12.23 11.54 -4.19
C LEU A 388 10.94 11.41 -5.01
N THR A 389 10.80 12.20 -6.07
CA THR A 389 9.67 12.08 -6.99
C THR A 389 9.66 10.71 -7.66
N MET A 390 10.85 10.19 -8.01
CA MET A 390 11.00 8.84 -8.56
C MET A 390 10.68 7.73 -7.54
N LEU A 391 10.97 7.93 -6.25
CA LEU A 391 10.54 7.00 -5.19
C LEU A 391 9.02 6.87 -5.20
N TYR A 392 8.32 8.00 -5.10
CA TYR A 392 6.86 7.98 -5.03
C TYR A 392 6.23 7.49 -6.33
N LEU A 393 6.78 7.84 -7.50
CA LEU A 393 6.33 7.26 -8.78
C LEU A 393 6.40 5.73 -8.75
N ARG A 394 7.50 5.15 -8.26
CA ARG A 394 7.71 3.69 -8.24
C ARG A 394 6.77 3.00 -7.26
N ILE A 395 6.64 3.51 -6.05
CA ILE A 395 5.71 2.95 -5.04
C ILE A 395 4.26 3.04 -5.54
N TRP A 396 3.87 4.19 -6.09
CA TRP A 396 2.54 4.38 -6.67
C TRP A 396 2.28 3.42 -7.83
N LEU A 397 3.19 3.36 -8.81
CA LEU A 397 3.01 2.50 -9.98
C LEU A 397 2.97 1.01 -9.62
N PHE A 398 3.83 0.59 -8.69
CA PHE A 398 3.84 -0.77 -8.17
C PHE A 398 2.52 -1.11 -7.46
N GLY A 399 2.02 -0.22 -6.61
CA GLY A 399 0.73 -0.42 -5.96
C GLY A 399 -0.43 -0.52 -6.97
N LEU A 400 -0.45 0.32 -8.01
CA LEU A 400 -1.48 0.23 -9.05
C LEU A 400 -1.51 -1.15 -9.73
N TYR A 401 -0.34 -1.65 -10.14
CA TYR A 401 -0.26 -2.95 -10.80
C TYR A 401 -0.54 -4.12 -9.85
N LEU A 402 -0.03 -4.03 -8.62
CA LEU A 402 -0.27 -5.03 -7.60
C LEU A 402 -1.77 -5.13 -7.27
N SER A 403 -2.50 -4.02 -7.28
CA SER A 403 -3.94 -4.03 -7.02
C SER A 403 -4.77 -4.76 -8.08
N SER A 404 -4.20 -5.06 -9.25
CA SER A 404 -4.84 -5.96 -10.23
C SER A 404 -4.77 -7.44 -9.83
N MET A 405 -3.89 -7.78 -8.87
CA MET A 405 -3.62 -9.16 -8.44
C MET A 405 -3.80 -9.38 -6.95
N GLU A 406 -3.96 -8.33 -6.15
CA GLU A 406 -4.22 -8.37 -4.72
C GLU A 406 -5.24 -7.29 -4.34
N SER A 407 -5.95 -7.53 -3.25
CA SER A 407 -6.97 -6.62 -2.73
C SER A 407 -6.47 -5.89 -1.51
N PHE A 408 -6.06 -4.64 -1.69
CA PHE A 408 -5.64 -3.77 -0.58
C PHE A 408 -6.17 -2.35 -0.64
N PHE A 409 -6.81 -1.94 -1.75
CA PHE A 409 -7.36 -0.60 -1.85
C PHE A 409 -8.42 -0.36 -0.78
N LEU A 410 -8.29 0.77 -0.10
CA LEU A 410 -9.17 1.25 0.98
C LEU A 410 -9.10 0.45 2.29
N ASP A 411 -8.39 -0.69 2.30
CA ASP A 411 -8.16 -1.47 3.51
C ASP A 411 -7.26 -0.69 4.49
N ARG A 412 -7.90 -0.22 5.57
CA ARG A 412 -7.29 0.58 6.63
C ARG A 412 -6.17 -0.12 7.41
N ALA A 413 -6.17 -1.46 7.44
CA ALA A 413 -5.16 -2.23 8.16
C ALA A 413 -4.01 -2.66 7.26
N ASP A 414 -4.17 -2.55 5.94
CA ASP A 414 -3.18 -3.04 4.99
C ASP A 414 -1.97 -2.09 4.88
N THR A 415 -0.79 -2.65 5.12
CA THR A 415 0.47 -1.93 5.07
C THR A 415 0.80 -1.41 3.66
N THR A 416 0.45 -2.16 2.63
CA THR A 416 0.65 -1.81 1.21
C THR A 416 -0.21 -0.61 0.84
N TRP A 417 -1.45 -0.56 1.32
CA TRP A 417 -2.36 0.58 1.12
C TRP A 417 -1.79 1.88 1.68
N VAL A 418 -1.34 1.87 2.94
CA VAL A 418 -0.78 3.08 3.56
C VAL A 418 0.50 3.50 2.85
N THR A 419 1.37 2.56 2.48
CA THR A 419 2.61 2.86 1.75
C THR A 419 2.32 3.42 0.35
N PHE A 420 1.27 2.91 -0.30
CA PHE A 420 0.75 3.47 -1.55
C PHE A 420 0.20 4.89 -1.37
N LEU A 421 -0.55 5.16 -0.29
CA LEU A 421 -1.05 6.50 0.03
C LEU A 421 0.08 7.50 0.31
N ILE A 422 1.18 7.06 0.95
CA ILE A 422 2.39 7.88 1.10
C ILE A 422 2.88 8.36 -0.27
N ALA A 423 2.88 7.50 -1.29
CA ALA A 423 3.27 7.89 -2.63
C ALA A 423 2.27 8.85 -3.30
N VAL A 424 0.96 8.60 -3.15
CA VAL A 424 -0.10 9.48 -3.67
C VAL A 424 0.01 10.89 -3.11
N PHE A 425 0.11 11.02 -1.78
CA PHE A 425 0.25 12.32 -1.12
C PHE A 425 1.63 12.94 -1.36
N GLY A 426 2.69 12.13 -1.41
CA GLY A 426 4.04 12.58 -1.73
C GLY A 426 4.11 13.24 -3.12
N LEU A 427 3.57 12.61 -4.15
CA LEU A 427 3.45 13.20 -5.50
C LEU A 427 2.58 14.45 -5.47
N HIS A 428 1.45 14.43 -4.75
CA HIS A 428 0.56 15.58 -4.63
C HIS A 428 1.26 16.82 -4.07
N TYR A 429 2.04 16.66 -2.99
CA TYR A 429 2.77 17.77 -2.38
C TYR A 429 3.94 18.23 -3.25
N LEU A 430 4.72 17.31 -3.84
CA LEU A 430 5.82 17.67 -4.73
C LEU A 430 5.35 18.36 -6.02
N ALA A 431 4.10 18.15 -6.45
CA ALA A 431 3.53 18.87 -7.58
C ALA A 431 3.28 20.37 -7.30
N ARG A 432 3.22 20.77 -6.02
CA ARG A 432 2.75 22.10 -5.59
C ARG A 432 3.76 22.86 -4.75
N PHE A 433 4.55 22.14 -3.96
CA PHE A 433 5.48 22.70 -3.00
C PHE A 433 6.90 22.21 -3.29
N ARG A 434 7.87 23.10 -3.16
CA ARG A 434 9.28 22.73 -3.22
C ARG A 434 9.76 22.35 -1.82
N MET A 435 10.34 21.17 -1.70
CA MET A 435 11.06 20.82 -0.49
C MET A 435 12.34 21.64 -0.39
N ARG A 436 12.64 22.09 0.83
CA ARG A 436 13.93 22.71 1.14
C ARG A 436 14.99 21.62 1.11
N ILE A 437 15.99 21.81 0.24
CA ILE A 437 17.15 20.93 0.08
C ILE A 437 18.01 20.98 1.34
#